data_AF-A0A383A0K5-F1
#
_entry.id   AF-A0A383A0K5-F1
#
_cell.length_a   1.000
_cell.length_b   1.000
_cell.length_c   1.000
_cell.angle_alpha   90.00
_cell.angle_beta   90.00
_cell.angle_gamma   90.00
#
_symmetry.space_group_name_H-M   'P 1'
#
loop_
_entity.id
_entity.type
_entity.pdbx_description
1 polymer ?
#
loop_
_entity_poly.entity_id
_entity_poly.type
_entity_poly.pdbx_seq_one_letter_code
_entity_poly.pdbx_strand_id
1 'polypeptide(L)'
;MSLDKDLFKIDGFEISFHEKSKRIINIKIKEEIIKKLIFPFHKFDISTLEYKPFTRFTIAKNLDETTSGKLSKLISSIIKDRDTGCFIVEPKIF
;
A
#
# COMPACT_ATOMS: atom_id res chain seq x y z
N MET A 1 9.85 13.58 14.36
CA MET A 1 10.24 12.16 14.29
C MET A 1 10.42 11.88 12.81
N SER A 2 11.67 11.81 12.35
CA SER A 2 11.99 11.69 10.93
C SER A 2 11.41 10.39 10.37
N LEU A 3 10.84 10.42 9.16
CA LEU A 3 10.45 9.21 8.44
C LEU A 3 11.69 8.32 8.21
N ASP A 4 11.66 7.09 8.74
CA ASP A 4 12.76 6.14 8.56
C ASP A 4 12.82 5.68 7.11
N LYS A 5 13.87 6.06 6.38
CA LYS A 5 14.05 5.71 4.96
C LYS A 5 14.18 4.20 4.73
N ASP A 6 14.48 3.42 5.76
CA ASP A 6 14.48 1.95 5.68
C ASP A 6 13.09 1.36 5.43
N LEU A 7 12.02 2.10 5.75
CA LEU A 7 10.64 1.71 5.44
C LEU A 7 10.33 1.73 3.93
N PHE A 8 11.20 2.32 3.11
CA PHE A 8 11.02 2.36 1.65
C PHE A 8 11.45 1.06 0.96
N LYS A 9 12.05 0.12 1.69
CA LYS A 9 12.47 -1.18 1.18
C LYS A 9 11.37 -2.22 1.38
N ILE A 10 10.41 -2.23 0.45
CA ILE A 10 9.32 -3.22 0.39
C ILE A 10 9.38 -3.93 -0.96
N ASP A 11 9.57 -5.24 -0.92
CA ASP A 11 9.59 -6.07 -2.14
C ASP A 11 8.25 -5.98 -2.86
N GLY A 12 8.26 -5.83 -4.18
CA GLY A 12 7.05 -5.62 -4.96
C GLY A 12 6.51 -4.18 -5.00
N PHE A 13 7.17 -3.23 -4.34
CA PHE A 13 6.77 -1.83 -4.32
C PHE A 13 7.96 -0.91 -4.63
N GLU A 14 7.70 0.22 -5.28
CA GLU A 14 8.67 1.28 -5.47
C GLU A 14 8.20 2.53 -4.76
N ILE A 15 8.95 2.92 -3.74
CA ILE A 15 8.58 4.02 -2.86
C ILE A 15 9.59 5.15 -3.05
N SER A 16 9.10 6.35 -3.33
CA SER A 16 9.93 7.52 -3.59
C SER A 16 9.23 8.80 -3.15
N PHE A 17 9.99 9.87 -2.96
CA PHE A 17 9.40 11.19 -2.76
C PHE A 17 8.86 11.73 -4.08
N HIS A 18 7.73 12.44 -4.03
CA HIS A 18 7.17 13.08 -5.21
C HIS A 18 8.04 14.26 -5.65
N GLU A 19 8.15 14.45 -6.97
CA GLU A 19 9.04 15.45 -7.60
C GLU A 19 8.69 16.89 -7.18
N LYS A 20 7.38 17.20 -7.13
CA LYS A 20 6.88 18.55 -6.81
C LYS A 20 6.83 18.86 -5.31
N SER A 21 6.82 17.86 -4.43
CA SER A 21 6.64 18.08 -3.00
C SER A 21 7.22 16.92 -2.20
N LYS A 22 8.17 17.24 -1.33
CA LYS A 22 8.76 16.29 -0.37
C LYS A 22 7.75 15.79 0.66
N ARG A 23 6.58 16.44 0.77
CA ARG A 23 5.49 15.98 1.64
C ARG A 23 4.76 14.76 1.06
N ILE A 24 4.82 14.56 -0.24
CA ILE A 24 4.05 13.49 -0.89
C ILE A 24 4.97 12.30 -1.15
N ILE A 25 4.54 11.12 -0.74
CA ILE A 25 5.23 9.85 -1.03
C ILE A 25 4.52 9.13 -2.17
N ASN A 26 5.27 8.77 -3.21
CA ASN A 26 4.78 7.92 -4.29
C ASN A 26 5.01 6.47 -3.91
N ILE A 27 3.95 5.66 -3.98
CA ILE A 27 3.98 4.21 -3.77
C ILE A 27 3.52 3.56 -5.06
N LYS A 28 4.44 2.98 -5.82
CA LYS A 28 4.14 2.26 -7.05
C LYS A 28 4.10 0.76 -6.79
N ILE A 29 3.01 0.11 -7.18
CA ILE A 29 2.83 -1.34 -7.00
C ILE A 29 3.34 -2.06 -8.24
N LYS A 30 4.31 -2.98 -8.09
CA LYS A 30 4.82 -3.78 -9.22
C LYS A 30 3.77 -4.80 -9.67
N GLU A 31 3.80 -5.12 -10.96
CA GLU A 31 2.85 -6.05 -11.58
C GLU A 31 2.85 -7.45 -10.93
N GLU A 32 4.01 -7.91 -10.44
CA GLU A 32 4.14 -9.19 -9.73
C GLU A 32 3.20 -9.30 -8.52
N ILE A 33 3.05 -8.22 -7.76
CA ILE A 33 2.16 -8.16 -6.60
C ILE A 33 0.70 -8.13 -7.07
N ILE A 34 0.40 -7.35 -8.10
CA ILE A 34 -0.95 -7.24 -8.67
C ILE A 34 -1.43 -8.63 -9.15
N LYS A 35 -0.60 -9.34 -9.93
CA LYS A 35 -0.90 -10.70 -10.41
C LYS A 35 -1.11 -11.68 -9.26
N LYS A 36 -0.28 -11.61 -8.21
CA LYS A 36 -0.42 -12.46 -7.01
C LYS A 36 -1.72 -12.20 -6.25
N LEU A 37 -2.22 -10.97 -6.24
CA LEU A 37 -3.41 -10.56 -5.50
C LEU A 37 -4.71 -10.70 -6.30
N ILE A 38 -4.67 -10.65 -7.63
CA ILE A 38 -5.86 -10.81 -8.49
C ILE A 38 -6.61 -12.11 -8.19
N PHE A 39 -5.90 -13.23 -8.09
CA PHE A 39 -6.53 -14.53 -7.87
C PHE A 39 -7.26 -14.67 -6.52
N PRO A 40 -6.63 -14.35 -5.36
CA PRO A 40 -7.36 -14.36 -4.08
C PRO A 40 -8.46 -13.29 -4.01
N PHE A 41 -8.32 -12.17 -4.72
CA PHE A 41 -9.31 -11.08 -4.68
C PHE A 41 -10.53 -11.38 -5.54
N HIS A 42 -10.41 -12.18 -6.60
CA HIS A 42 -11.56 -12.66 -7.39
C HIS A 42 -12.61 -13.43 -6.57
N LYS A 43 -12.24 -13.96 -5.39
CA LYS A 43 -13.19 -14.61 -4.47
C LYS A 43 -14.09 -13.61 -3.73
N PHE A 44 -13.77 -12.33 -3.77
CA PHE A 44 -14.50 -11.27 -3.09
C PHE A 44 -15.12 -10.34 -4.13
N ASP A 45 -16.43 -10.46 -4.32
CA ASP A 45 -17.18 -9.53 -5.15
C ASP A 45 -17.33 -8.17 -4.45
N ILE A 46 -17.49 -7.09 -5.23
CA ILE A 46 -17.67 -5.72 -4.72
C ILE A 46 -18.88 -5.65 -3.79
N SER A 47 -20.00 -6.27 -4.17
CA SER A 47 -21.18 -6.35 -3.32
C SER A 47 -20.88 -7.03 -1.98
N THR A 48 -20.01 -8.05 -1.96
CA THR A 48 -19.62 -8.70 -0.70
C THR A 48 -18.83 -7.74 0.20
N LEU A 49 -17.95 -6.92 -0.37
CA LEU A 49 -17.21 -5.88 0.37
C LEU A 49 -18.11 -4.78 0.93
N GLU A 50 -19.22 -4.49 0.25
CA GLU A 50 -20.21 -3.52 0.69
C GLU A 50 -21.06 -4.07 1.84
N TYR A 51 -21.62 -5.27 1.68
CA TYR A 51 -22.54 -5.88 2.64
C TYR A 51 -21.85 -6.53 3.84
N LYS A 52 -20.57 -6.94 3.74
CA LYS A 52 -19.81 -7.58 4.83
C LYS A 52 -18.59 -6.72 5.21
N PRO A 53 -18.72 -5.83 6.21
CA PRO A 53 -17.64 -4.90 6.61
C PRO A 53 -16.31 -5.59 6.94
N PHE A 54 -16.35 -6.77 7.57
CA PHE A 54 -15.16 -7.55 7.92
C PHE A 54 -14.30 -7.93 6.71
N THR A 55 -14.93 -8.14 5.56
CA THR A 55 -14.24 -8.54 4.33
C THR A 55 -13.23 -7.48 3.87
N ARG A 56 -13.48 -6.19 4.14
CA ARG A 56 -12.54 -5.09 3.84
C ARG A 56 -11.23 -5.26 4.60
N PHE A 57 -11.31 -5.62 5.88
CA PHE A 57 -10.13 -5.87 6.71
C PHE A 57 -9.40 -7.16 6.31
N THR A 58 -10.12 -8.19 5.87
CA THR A 58 -9.52 -9.42 5.34
C THR A 58 -8.66 -9.14 4.10
N ILE A 59 -9.18 -8.38 3.13
CA ILE A 59 -8.43 -8.01 1.92
C ILE A 59 -7.21 -7.16 2.28
N ALA A 60 -7.37 -6.17 3.16
CA ALA A 60 -6.26 -5.34 3.62
C ALA A 60 -5.16 -6.18 4.30
N LYS A 61 -5.54 -7.14 5.16
CA LYS A 61 -4.61 -8.05 5.82
C LYS A 61 -3.88 -8.95 4.82
N ASN A 62 -4.59 -9.53 3.85
CA ASN A 62 -3.98 -10.36 2.81
C ASN A 62 -2.92 -9.59 2.01
N LEU A 63 -3.20 -8.33 1.66
CA LEU A 63 -2.23 -7.46 1.00
C LEU A 63 -1.01 -7.22 1.90
N ASP A 64 -1.22 -6.83 3.16
CA ASP A 64 -0.12 -6.50 4.08
C ASP A 64 0.77 -7.73 4.38
N GLU A 65 0.18 -8.92 4.48
CA GLU A 65 0.91 -10.19 4.63
C GLU A 65 1.86 -10.47 3.47
N THR A 66 1.51 -10.11 2.23
CA THR A 66 2.44 -10.24 1.09
C THR A 66 3.69 -9.38 1.24
N THR A 67 3.62 -8.32 2.05
CA THR A 67 4.74 -7.42 2.38
C THR A 67 5.34 -7.68 3.76
N SER A 68 4.95 -8.78 4.41
CA SER A 68 5.36 -9.12 5.79
C SER A 68 5.06 -8.01 6.81
N GLY A 69 3.93 -7.31 6.65
CA GLY A 69 3.51 -6.22 7.55
C GLY A 69 4.28 -4.92 7.41
N LYS A 70 5.08 -4.76 6.33
CA LYS A 70 5.86 -3.54 6.09
C LYS A 70 4.99 -2.43 5.51
N LEU A 71 4.00 -2.75 4.68
CA LEU A 71 3.16 -1.75 4.02
C LEU A 71 2.27 -1.01 5.02
N SER A 72 1.63 -1.72 5.95
CA SER A 72 0.81 -1.10 7.01
C SER A 72 1.64 -0.17 7.91
N LYS A 73 2.87 -0.57 8.26
CA LYS A 73 3.82 0.26 9.00
C LYS A 73 4.20 1.51 8.24
N LEU A 74 4.52 1.38 6.94
CA LEU A 74 4.85 2.52 6.08
C LEU A 74 3.69 3.51 5.99
N ILE A 75 2.48 3.05 5.63
CA ILE A 75 1.29 3.91 5.50
C ILE A 75 0.99 4.62 6.82
N SER A 76 1.05 3.89 7.93
CA SER A 76 0.85 4.47 9.27
C SER A 76 1.90 5.52 9.60
N SER A 77 3.16 5.30 9.23
CA SER A 77 4.24 6.24 9.46
C SER A 77 4.09 7.51 8.61
N ILE A 78 3.67 7.37 7.35
CA ILE A 78 3.44 8.52 6.46
C ILE A 78 2.29 9.37 6.98
N ILE A 79 1.14 8.78 7.30
CA ILE A 79 -0.06 9.51 7.74
C ILE A 79 0.17 10.24 9.07
N LYS A 80 0.92 9.64 10.00
CA LYS A 80 1.20 10.22 11.32
C LYS A 80 2.31 11.26 11.30
N ASP A 81 3.10 11.32 10.23
CA ASP A 81 4.17 12.28 10.08
C ASP A 81 3.64 13.61 9.54
N ARG A 82 3.91 14.71 10.26
CA ARG A 82 3.45 16.06 9.91
C ARG A 82 4.13 16.60 8.65
N ASP A 83 5.32 16.10 8.33
CA ASP A 83 6.11 16.57 7.20
C ASP A 83 5.75 15.85 5.90
N THR A 84 5.31 14.59 5.95
CA THR A 84 4.78 13.87 4.80
C THR A 84 3.24 13.88 4.75
N GLY A 85 2.56 13.06 5.55
CA GLY A 85 1.10 13.09 5.72
C GLY A 85 0.26 12.71 4.49
N CYS A 86 0.88 12.53 3.32
CA CYS A 86 0.20 12.27 2.05
C CYS A 86 0.99 11.26 1.22
N PHE A 87 0.26 10.38 0.53
CA PHE A 87 0.85 9.45 -0.43
C PHE A 87 -0.06 9.25 -1.64
N ILE A 88 0.56 8.90 -2.76
CA ILE A 88 -0.10 8.52 -4.01
C ILE A 88 0.18 7.04 -4.22
N VAL A 89 -0.86 6.24 -4.45
CA VAL A 89 -0.73 4.82 -4.79
C VAL A 89 -1.15 4.62 -6.23
N GLU A 90 -0.27 4.02 -7.02
CA GLU A 90 -0.53 3.72 -8.43
C GLU A 90 0.14 2.41 -8.84
N PRO A 91 -0.37 1.69 -9.85
CA PRO A 91 0.39 0.60 -10.44
C PRO A 91 1.64 1.16 -11.11
N LYS A 92 2.76 0.47 -10.98
CA LYS A 92 3.92 0.68 -11.84
C LYS A 92 3.55 0.14 -13.23
N ILE A 93 2.87 0.98 -14.01
CA ILE A 93 2.48 0.90 -15.45
C ILE A 93 2.57 -0.49 -16.11
N PHE A 94 1.46 -0.91 -16.73
CA PHE A 94 1.39 -2.03 -17.69
C PHE A 94 2.24 -1.79 -18.94
#